data_AF-A0A9E3UQ56-F1
#
_entry.id   AF-A0A9E3UQ56-F1
#
_cell.length_a   1.000
_cell.length_b   1.000
_cell.length_c   1.000
_cell.angle_alpha   90.00
_cell.angle_beta   90.00
_cell.angle_gamma   90.00
#
_symmetry.space_group_name_H-M   'P 1'
#
loop_
_entity.id
_entity.type
_entity.pdbx_description
1 polymer ?
#
loop_
_entity_poly.entity_id
_entity_poly.type
_entity_poly.pdbx_seq_one_letter_code
_entity_poly.pdbx_strand_id
1 'polypeptide(L)'
;MDERQDEAGIGTLIARAIGDGRAYAQAELDYWKALAIDRIADARAAAILGVIVFLLAQAGAIALIVGLLMILTPIVGAVAATLIVVIVAGGCAVLAARAAMTRFRRATRPRQMP
;
A
#
# COMPACT_ATOMS: atom_id res chain seq x y z
N MET A 1 64.38 -15.68 22.20
CA MET A 1 63.33 -14.94 22.93
C MET A 1 63.12 -13.63 22.20
N ASP A 2 62.20 -13.57 21.24
CA ASP A 2 61.73 -12.30 20.68
C ASP A 2 60.21 -12.37 20.54
N GLU A 3 59.52 -12.08 21.64
CA GLU A 3 58.07 -12.18 21.86
C GLU A 3 57.26 -11.07 21.16
N ARG A 4 57.87 -10.31 20.24
CA ARG A 4 57.27 -9.12 19.62
C ARG A 4 56.41 -9.37 18.38
N GLN A 5 56.28 -10.63 17.91
CA GLN A 5 55.48 -10.97 16.72
C GLN A 5 54.03 -11.37 17.05
N ASP A 6 53.73 -11.81 18.28
CA ASP A 6 52.39 -12.28 18.65
C ASP A 6 51.42 -11.12 19.00
N GLU A 7 51.93 -10.00 19.51
CA GLU A 7 51.15 -8.79 19.81
C GLU A 7 50.71 -8.05 18.54
N ALA A 8 51.43 -8.21 17.43
CA ALA A 8 50.99 -7.73 16.11
C ALA A 8 49.86 -8.58 15.49
N GLY A 9 49.59 -9.78 16.04
CA GLY A 9 48.61 -10.73 15.51
C GLY A 9 47.19 -10.47 16.03
N ILE A 10 46.99 -10.44 17.35
CA ILE A 10 45.63 -10.43 17.93
C ILE A 10 44.95 -9.06 17.76
N GLY A 11 45.67 -7.96 17.99
CA GLY A 11 45.13 -6.60 17.78
C GLY A 11 44.74 -6.34 16.32
N THR A 12 45.54 -6.84 15.38
CA THR A 12 45.25 -6.77 13.94
C THR A 12 44.03 -7.60 13.56
N LEU A 13 43.85 -8.80 14.13
CA LEU A 13 42.69 -9.65 13.88
C LEU A 13 41.39 -9.04 14.43
N ILE A 14 41.45 -8.41 15.61
CA ILE A 14 40.30 -7.72 16.19
C ILE A 14 39.94 -6.49 15.36
N ALA A 15 40.93 -5.68 14.95
CA ALA A 15 40.72 -4.54 14.07
C ALA A 15 40.12 -4.98 12.71
N ARG A 16 40.58 -6.10 12.16
CA ARG A 16 40.04 -6.73 10.95
C ARG A 16 38.59 -7.16 11.13
N ALA A 17 38.27 -7.88 12.21
CA ALA A 17 36.92 -8.37 12.48
C ALA A 17 35.91 -7.22 12.68
N ILE A 18 36.31 -6.15 13.35
CA ILE A 18 35.49 -4.94 13.50
C ILE A 18 35.30 -4.24 12.15
N GLY A 19 36.36 -4.17 11.34
CA GLY A 19 36.30 -3.65 9.97
C GLY A 19 35.35 -4.44 9.07
N ASP A 20 35.46 -5.76 9.09
CA ASP A 20 34.62 -6.67 8.30
C ASP A 20 33.16 -6.65 8.77
N GLY A 21 32.92 -6.58 10.09
CA GLY A 21 31.58 -6.42 10.66
C GLY A 21 30.91 -5.09 10.27
N ARG A 22 31.68 -4.00 10.23
CA ARG A 22 31.19 -2.70 9.76
C ARG A 22 30.88 -2.71 8.26
N ALA A 23 31.75 -3.33 7.46
CA ALA A 23 31.55 -3.49 6.02
C ALA A 23 30.31 -4.34 5.72
N TYR A 24 30.10 -5.41 6.47
CA TYR A 24 28.90 -6.25 6.37
C TYR A 24 27.62 -5.48 6.73
N ALA A 25 27.64 -4.74 7.85
CA ALA A 25 26.50 -3.90 8.24
C ALA A 25 26.17 -2.82 7.19
N GLN A 26 27.18 -2.22 6.58
CA GLN A 26 27.00 -1.26 5.49
C GLN A 26 26.41 -1.91 4.23
N ALA A 27 26.89 -3.10 3.85
CA ALA A 27 26.36 -3.84 2.72
C ALA A 27 24.88 -4.21 2.90
N GLU A 28 24.48 -4.60 4.12
CA GLU A 28 23.09 -4.92 4.43
C GLU A 28 22.21 -3.66 4.34
N LEU A 29 22.66 -2.54 4.91
CA LEU A 29 21.96 -1.25 4.80
C LEU A 29 21.79 -0.81 3.34
N ASP A 30 22.83 -0.96 2.52
CA ASP A 30 22.79 -0.64 1.10
C ASP A 30 21.86 -1.58 0.33
N TYR A 31 21.81 -2.87 0.68
CA TYR A 31 20.85 -3.83 0.13
C TYR A 31 19.40 -3.41 0.44
N TRP A 32 19.10 -3.12 1.71
CA TRP A 32 17.76 -2.65 2.11
C TRP A 32 17.38 -1.34 1.44
N LYS A 33 18.34 -0.43 1.29
CA LYS A 33 18.13 0.84 0.59
C LYS A 33 17.85 0.65 -0.89
N ALA A 34 18.60 -0.23 -1.57
CA ALA A 34 18.37 -0.57 -2.97
C ALA A 34 16.99 -1.21 -3.16
N LEU A 35 16.63 -2.17 -2.30
CA LEU A 35 15.33 -2.84 -2.33
C LEU A 35 14.16 -1.88 -2.03
N ALA A 36 14.37 -0.90 -1.15
CA ALA A 36 13.38 0.13 -0.87
C ALA A 36 13.20 1.07 -2.08
N ILE A 37 14.28 1.51 -2.72
CA ILE A 37 14.22 2.39 -3.91
C ILE A 37 13.51 1.68 -5.07
N ASP A 38 13.84 0.41 -5.31
CA ASP A 38 13.23 -0.40 -6.37
C ASP A 38 11.71 -0.54 -6.14
N ARG A 39 11.30 -0.88 -4.92
CA ARG A 39 9.88 -0.98 -4.55
C ARG A 39 9.13 0.34 -4.55
N ILE A 40 9.80 1.46 -4.28
CA ILE A 40 9.16 2.78 -4.30
C ILE A 40 8.74 3.17 -5.72
N ALA A 41 9.52 2.81 -6.74
CA ALA A 41 9.18 3.10 -8.12
C ALA A 41 7.88 2.38 -8.52
N ASP A 42 7.77 1.09 -8.22
CA ASP A 42 6.56 0.29 -8.48
C ASP A 42 5.38 0.76 -7.63
N ALA A 43 5.61 1.05 -6.34
CA ALA A 43 4.57 1.57 -5.45
C ALA A 43 4.03 2.92 -5.94
N ARG A 44 4.88 3.79 -6.49
CA ARG A 44 4.48 5.08 -7.06
C ARG A 44 3.63 4.88 -8.31
N ALA A 45 4.04 4.00 -9.22
CA ALA A 45 3.25 3.69 -10.42
C ALA A 45 1.88 3.11 -10.05
N ALA A 46 1.85 2.15 -9.12
CA ALA A 46 0.63 1.57 -8.59
C ALA A 46 -0.27 2.62 -7.90
N ALA A 47 0.31 3.55 -7.15
CA ALA A 47 -0.43 4.63 -6.51
C ALA A 47 -1.05 5.59 -7.53
N ILE A 48 -0.31 6.01 -8.55
CA ILE A 48 -0.80 6.91 -9.61
C ILE A 48 -1.95 6.22 -10.37
N LEU A 49 -1.77 4.98 -10.80
CA LEU A 49 -2.83 4.21 -11.47
C LEU A 49 -4.04 4.02 -10.56
N GLY A 50 -3.81 3.74 -9.27
CA GLY A 50 -4.87 3.65 -8.26
C GLY A 50 -5.69 4.93 -8.15
N VAL A 51 -5.04 6.10 -8.13
CA VAL A 51 -5.72 7.41 -8.12
C VAL A 51 -6.51 7.62 -9.41
N ILE A 52 -5.95 7.33 -10.57
CA ILE A 52 -6.65 7.49 -11.86
C ILE A 52 -7.91 6.63 -11.91
N VAL A 53 -7.79 5.35 -11.55
CA VAL A 53 -8.93 4.42 -11.52
C VAL A 53 -9.96 4.87 -10.50
N PHE A 54 -9.54 5.34 -9.32
CA PHE A 54 -10.45 5.86 -8.29
C PHE A 54 -11.24 7.07 -8.80
N LEU A 55 -10.57 8.04 -9.44
CA LEU A 55 -11.22 9.21 -10.02
C LEU A 55 -12.19 8.83 -11.13
N LEU A 56 -11.82 7.89 -11.99
CA LEU A 56 -12.68 7.42 -13.07
C LEU A 56 -13.91 6.66 -12.54
N ALA A 57 -13.73 5.83 -11.52
CA ALA A 57 -14.83 5.16 -10.84
C ALA A 57 -15.78 6.17 -10.17
N GLN A 58 -15.23 7.21 -9.53
CA GLN A 58 -16.02 8.29 -8.93
C GLN A 58 -16.81 9.08 -9.98
N ALA A 59 -16.18 9.44 -11.10
CA ALA A 59 -16.85 10.11 -12.20
C ALA A 59 -17.97 9.26 -12.79
N GLY A 60 -17.73 7.96 -12.96
CA GLY A 60 -18.74 6.99 -13.39
C GLY A 60 -19.92 6.88 -12.42
N ALA A 61 -19.66 6.86 -11.11
CA ALA A 61 -20.71 6.84 -10.10
C ALA A 61 -21.60 8.08 -10.16
N ILE A 62 -21.01 9.27 -10.31
CA ILE A 62 -21.76 10.52 -10.50
C ILE A 62 -22.59 10.47 -11.78
N ALA A 63 -22.00 10.06 -12.91
CA ALA A 63 -22.70 9.94 -14.18
C ALA A 63 -23.88 8.97 -14.11
N LEU A 64 -23.72 7.84 -13.41
CA LEU A 64 -24.79 6.86 -13.19
C LEU A 64 -25.94 7.45 -12.37
N ILE A 65 -25.63 8.18 -11.29
CA ILE A 65 -26.63 8.86 -10.46
C ILE A 65 -27.40 9.90 -11.29
N VAL A 66 -26.69 10.74 -12.05
CA VAL A 66 -27.31 11.77 -12.90
C VAL A 66 -28.17 11.13 -13.99
N GLY A 67 -27.67 10.10 -14.67
CA GLY A 67 -28.44 9.36 -15.68
C GLY A 67 -29.70 8.72 -15.10
N LEU A 68 -29.61 8.15 -13.90
CA LEU A 68 -30.77 7.57 -13.21
C LEU A 68 -31.79 8.65 -12.84
N LEU A 69 -31.36 9.82 -12.39
CA LEU A 69 -32.25 10.96 -12.15
C LEU A 69 -32.93 11.42 -13.44
N MET A 70 -32.22 11.52 -14.57
CA MET A 70 -32.83 11.91 -15.85
C MET A 70 -33.89 10.92 -16.32
N ILE A 71 -33.69 9.63 -16.10
CA ILE A 71 -34.65 8.58 -16.46
C ILE A 71 -35.87 8.59 -15.54
N LEU A 72 -35.66 8.78 -14.23
CA LEU A 72 -36.70 8.58 -13.23
C LEU A 72 -37.55 9.83 -12.97
N THR A 73 -36.95 11.02 -13.08
CA THR A 73 -37.63 12.31 -12.90
C THR A 73 -38.92 12.46 -13.73
N PRO A 74 -38.96 12.14 -15.04
CA PRO A 74 -40.19 12.29 -15.83
C PRO A 74 -41.29 11.28 -15.45
N ILE A 75 -40.96 10.20 -14.75
CA ILE A 75 -41.91 9.12 -14.41
C ILE A 75 -42.56 9.36 -13.05
N VAL A 76 -41.76 9.73 -12.04
CA VAL A 76 -42.22 9.83 -10.64
C VAL A 76 -42.11 11.24 -10.06
N GLY A 77 -41.58 12.19 -10.82
CA GLY A 77 -41.28 13.55 -10.35
C GLY A 77 -39.94 13.65 -9.62
N ALA A 78 -39.41 14.87 -9.53
CA ALA A 78 -38.06 15.13 -9.04
C ALA A 78 -37.83 14.66 -7.59
N VAL A 79 -38.78 14.91 -6.68
CA VAL A 79 -38.62 14.58 -5.25
C VAL A 79 -38.63 13.07 -5.01
N ALA A 80 -39.53 12.34 -5.65
CA ALA A 80 -39.57 10.88 -5.51
C ALA A 80 -38.33 10.24 -6.18
N ALA A 81 -37.90 10.78 -7.32
CA ALA A 81 -36.70 10.31 -8.00
C ALA A 81 -35.45 10.47 -7.13
N THR A 82 -35.24 11.64 -6.51
CA THR A 82 -34.08 11.84 -5.63
C THR A 82 -34.11 10.92 -4.42
N LEU A 83 -35.27 10.72 -3.80
CA LEU A 83 -35.41 9.80 -2.67
C LEU A 83 -35.03 8.37 -3.04
N ILE A 84 -35.52 7.87 -4.18
CA ILE A 84 -35.21 6.53 -4.67
C ILE A 84 -33.71 6.39 -4.96
N VAL A 85 -33.12 7.36 -5.66
CA VAL A 85 -31.69 7.32 -6.02
C VAL A 85 -30.80 7.35 -4.78
N VAL A 86 -31.12 8.18 -3.78
CA VAL A 86 -30.36 8.24 -2.52
C VAL A 86 -30.42 6.91 -1.78
N ILE A 87 -31.60 6.29 -1.68
CA ILE A 87 -31.76 4.99 -1.00
C ILE A 87 -30.96 3.91 -1.73
N VAL A 88 -31.06 3.83 -3.05
CA VAL A 88 -30.38 2.81 -3.85
C VAL A 88 -28.86 3.01 -3.84
N ALA A 89 -28.38 4.22 -4.14
CA ALA A 89 -26.95 4.52 -4.16
C ALA A 89 -26.33 4.39 -2.76
N GLY A 90 -27.02 4.88 -1.73
CA GLY A 90 -26.60 4.73 -0.33
C GLY A 90 -26.55 3.26 0.10
N GLY A 91 -27.55 2.46 -0.28
CA GLY A 91 -27.56 1.02 -0.04
C GLY A 91 -26.36 0.31 -0.69
N CYS A 92 -26.09 0.61 -1.96
CA CYS A 92 -24.91 0.10 -2.67
C CYS A 92 -23.60 0.50 -1.98
N ALA A 93 -23.48 1.76 -1.54
CA ALA A 93 -22.30 2.25 -0.83
C ALA A 93 -22.08 1.49 0.50
N VAL A 94 -23.13 1.24 1.27
CA VAL A 94 -23.06 0.46 2.52
C VAL A 94 -22.61 -0.98 2.26
N LEU A 95 -23.15 -1.63 1.22
CA LEU A 95 -22.75 -2.99 0.83
C LEU A 95 -21.28 -3.04 0.39
N ALA A 96 -20.86 -2.10 -0.44
CA ALA A 96 -19.46 -1.98 -0.88
C ALA A 96 -18.51 -1.74 0.31
N ALA A 97 -18.87 -0.84 1.23
CA ALA A 97 -18.09 -0.57 2.43
C ALA A 97 -17.96 -1.82 3.32
N ARG A 98 -19.05 -2.58 3.49
CA ARG A 98 -19.01 -3.87 4.21
C ARG A 98 -18.11 -4.90 3.53
N ALA A 99 -18.19 -5.04 2.22
CA ALA A 99 -17.32 -5.94 1.46
C ALA A 99 -15.84 -5.51 1.60
N ALA A 100 -15.55 -4.22 1.50
CA ALA A 100 -14.20 -3.68 1.68
C ALA A 100 -13.66 -3.95 3.09
N MET A 101 -14.46 -3.68 4.13
CA MET A 101 -14.07 -3.94 5.53
C MET A 101 -13.78 -5.43 5.80
N THR A 102 -14.61 -6.33 5.28
CA THR A 102 -14.37 -7.78 5.46
C THR A 102 -13.09 -8.24 4.76
N ARG A 103 -12.76 -7.65 3.61
CA ARG A 103 -11.55 -7.98 2.86
C ARG A 103 -10.30 -7.39 3.51
N PHE A 104 -10.37 -6.16 4.02
CA PHE A 104 -9.28 -5.53 4.77
C PHE A 104 -8.94 -6.31 6.04
N ARG A 105 -9.96 -6.74 6.81
CA ARG A 105 -9.77 -7.59 8.00
C ARG A 105 -9.14 -8.96 7.70
N ARG A 106 -9.32 -9.49 6.48
CA ARG A 106 -8.64 -10.73 6.05
C ARG A 106 -7.19 -10.48 5.70
N ALA A 107 -6.87 -9.32 5.10
CA ALA A 107 -5.51 -8.96 4.71
C ALA A 107 -4.61 -8.61 5.90
N THR A 108 -5.18 -8.05 6.97
CA THR A 108 -4.44 -7.70 8.20
C THR A 108 -4.36 -8.83 9.22
N ARG A 109 -4.94 -10.01 8.95
CA ARG A 109 -4.77 -11.17 9.83
C ARG A 109 -3.31 -11.64 9.70
N PRO A 110 -2.51 -11.65 10.78
CA PRO A 110 -1.12 -12.06 10.70
C PRO A 110 -1.06 -13.47 10.12
N ARG A 111 -0.30 -13.63 9.03
CA ARG A 111 0.03 -14.93 8.47
C ARG A 111 0.70 -15.72 9.60
N GLN A 112 0.01 -16.73 10.12
CA GLN A 112 0.62 -17.72 10.99
C GLN A 112 1.64 -18.45 10.12
N MET A 113 2.92 -18.11 10.32
CA MET A 113 4.03 -18.87 9.76
C MET A 113 4.23 -20.10 10.67
N PRO A 114 4.37 -21.32 10.09
CA PRO A 114 4.67 -22.53 10.85
C PRO A 114 6.07 -22.50 11.47
#